data_AF-A0A2T0QTC2-F1
#
_entry.id   AF-A0A2T0QTC2-F1
#
_cell.length_a   1.000
_cell.length_b   1.000
_cell.length_c   1.000
_cell.angle_alpha   90.00
_cell.angle_beta   90.00
_cell.angle_gamma   90.00
#
_symmetry.space_group_name_H-M   'P 1'
#
loop_
_entity.id
_entity.type
_entity.pdbx_description
1 polymer ?
#
loop_
_entity_poly.entity_id
_entity_poly.type
_entity_poly.pdbx_seq_one_letter_code
_entity_poly.pdbx_strand_id
1 'polypeptide(L)'
;MLASEEVAPTLRAMIFGHCRSGGFEPDIRFDVQLQQTVLSLVDEGAGVALVPASMRRAQLAGVVFRPLVDATLIEQVLTWSPANRNPWLARFLELA
;
A
#
# COMPACT_ATOMS: atom_id res chain seq x y z
N MET A 1 11.56 2.34 4.27
CA MET A 1 10.57 3.41 4.48
C MET A 1 9.16 2.87 4.31
N LEU A 2 8.18 3.41 5.02
CA LEU A 2 6.80 2.92 5.01
C LEU A 2 5.78 4.07 5.03
N ALA A 3 4.57 3.76 4.59
CA ALA A 3 3.43 4.63 4.79
C ALA A 3 3.19 4.88 6.29
N SER A 4 2.71 6.08 6.60
CA SER A 4 2.42 6.49 7.96
C SER A 4 1.31 5.67 8.60
N GLU A 5 1.45 5.41 9.89
CA GLU A 5 0.43 4.72 10.71
C GLU A 5 -0.92 5.45 10.65
N GLU A 6 -0.92 6.79 10.59
CA GLU A 6 -2.16 7.59 10.51
C GLU A 6 -2.91 7.40 9.20
N VAL A 7 -2.18 7.16 8.10
CA VAL A 7 -2.75 7.14 6.74
C VAL A 7 -3.14 5.73 6.33
N ALA A 8 -2.40 4.73 6.77
CA ALA A 8 -2.61 3.34 6.36
C ALA A 8 -2.31 2.34 7.49
N PRO A 9 -3.03 2.42 8.63
CA PRO A 9 -2.73 1.61 9.82
C PRO A 9 -2.80 0.10 9.51
N THR A 10 -3.82 -0.34 8.77
CA THR A 10 -3.96 -1.76 8.38
C THR A 10 -2.80 -2.24 7.49
N LEU A 11 -2.41 -1.44 6.49
CA LEU A 11 -1.27 -1.77 5.61
C LEU A 11 0.02 -1.89 6.43
N ARG A 12 0.24 -0.94 7.35
CA ARG A 12 1.42 -0.92 8.19
C ARG A 12 1.46 -2.12 9.13
N ALA A 13 0.37 -2.41 9.84
CA ALA A 13 0.27 -3.59 10.70
C ALA A 13 0.53 -4.90 9.93
N MET A 14 0.03 -5.02 8.70
CA MET A 14 0.23 -6.18 7.84
C MET A 14 1.70 -6.34 7.42
N ILE A 15 2.37 -5.25 7.04
CA ILE A 15 3.80 -5.25 6.72
C ILE A 15 4.64 -5.67 7.93
N PHE A 16 4.38 -5.06 9.08
CA PHE A 16 5.04 -5.38 10.34
C PHE A 16 4.82 -6.85 10.73
N GLY A 17 3.59 -7.36 10.59
CA GLY A 17 3.27 -8.77 10.81
C GLY A 17 4.04 -9.71 9.89
N HIS A 18 4.13 -9.37 8.60
CA HIS A 18 4.89 -10.14 7.62
C HIS A 18 6.39 -10.16 7.95
N CYS A 19 7.01 -9.01 8.24
CA CYS A 19 8.41 -8.93 8.67
C CYS A 19 8.68 -9.81 9.90
N ARG A 20 7.80 -9.72 10.92
CA ARG A 20 7.92 -10.55 12.13
C ARG A 20 7.81 -12.04 11.84
N SER A 21 6.93 -12.46 10.93
CA SER A 21 6.88 -13.87 10.50
C SER A 21 8.17 -14.33 9.79
N GLY A 22 8.89 -13.41 9.16
CA GLY A 22 10.24 -13.62 8.62
C GLY A 22 11.37 -13.52 9.66
N GLY A 23 11.05 -13.33 10.94
CA GLY A 23 12.03 -13.31 12.04
C GLY A 23 12.75 -11.97 12.25
N PHE A 24 12.26 -10.86 11.68
CA PHE A 24 12.87 -9.54 11.87
C PHE A 24 11.84 -8.44 12.08
N GLU A 25 12.28 -7.32 12.67
CA GLU A 25 11.51 -6.09 12.80
C GLU A 25 12.11 -5.03 11.86
N PRO A 26 11.31 -4.34 11.02
CA PRO A 26 11.86 -3.40 10.06
C PRO A 26 12.35 -2.10 10.74
N ASP A 27 13.57 -1.65 10.42
CA ASP A 27 14.09 -0.33 10.84
C ASP A 27 13.51 0.78 9.95
N ILE A 28 12.57 1.55 10.48
CA ILE A 28 11.85 2.58 9.72
C ILE A 28 12.53 3.94 9.86
N ARG A 29 13.34 4.29 8.84
CA ARG A 29 14.02 5.60 8.74
C ARG A 29 13.13 6.76 8.32
N PHE A 30 12.08 6.47 7.56
CA PHE A 30 11.15 7.48 7.04
C PHE A 30 9.72 7.00 7.22
N ASP A 31 8.95 7.83 7.92
CA ASP A 31 7.50 7.71 8.08
C ASP A 31 6.84 8.75 7.15
N VAL A 32 6.13 8.28 6.13
CA VAL A 32 5.73 9.12 4.99
C VAL A 32 4.21 9.08 4.81
N GLN A 33 3.58 10.27 4.76
CA GLN A 33 2.13 10.38 4.65
C GLN A 33 1.59 10.20 3.21
N LEU A 34 2.40 10.50 2.19
CA LEU A 34 1.99 10.40 0.79
C LEU A 34 2.71 9.27 0.07
N GLN A 35 1.92 8.43 -0.59
CA GLN A 35 2.37 7.30 -1.40
C GLN A 35 3.36 7.69 -2.51
N GLN A 36 3.20 8.87 -3.13
CA GLN A 36 4.11 9.38 -4.16
C GLN A 36 5.48 9.74 -3.58
N THR A 37 5.52 10.34 -2.39
CA THR A 37 6.77 10.72 -1.72
C THR A 37 7.63 9.51 -1.38
N VAL A 38 7.02 8.38 -1.02
CA VAL A 38 7.75 7.11 -0.82
C VAL A 38 8.53 6.73 -2.07
N LEU A 39 7.90 6.81 -3.24
CA LEU A 39 8.57 6.41 -4.48
C LEU A 39 9.63 7.43 -4.92
N SER A 40 9.40 8.73 -4.72
CA SER A 40 10.41 9.77 -4.99
C SER A 40 11.67 9.60 -4.14
N LEU A 41 11.52 9.28 -2.84
CA LEU A 41 12.67 9.02 -1.97
C LEU A 41 13.45 7.78 -2.39
N VAL A 42 12.77 6.74 -2.93
CA VAL A 42 13.45 5.57 -3.50
C VAL A 42 14.18 5.94 -4.79
N ASP A 43 13.56 6.73 -5.67
CA ASP A 43 14.15 7.23 -6.92
C ASP A 43 15.42 8.06 -6.67
N GLU A 44 15.42 8.86 -5.61
CA GLU A 44 16.56 9.65 -5.14
C GLU A 44 17.63 8.83 -4.38
N GLY A 45 17.40 7.53 -4.18
CA GLY A 45 18.38 6.63 -3.56
C GLY A 45 18.39 6.63 -2.02
N ALA A 46 17.35 7.17 -1.36
CA ALA A 46 17.27 7.21 0.11
C ALA A 46 17.07 5.81 0.75
N GLY A 47 16.74 4.78 -0.04
CA GLY A 47 16.66 3.39 0.42
C GLY A 47 15.59 2.58 -0.31
N VAL A 48 14.94 1.65 0.42
CA VAL A 48 13.89 0.76 -0.08
C VAL A 48 12.57 0.95 0.65
N ALA A 49 11.47 0.63 -0.02
CA ALA A 49 10.12 0.71 0.51
C ALA A 49 9.33 -0.57 0.25
N LEU A 50 8.41 -0.90 1.17
CA LEU A 50 7.38 -1.93 0.93
C LEU A 50 6.09 -1.21 0.55
N VAL A 51 5.53 -1.56 -0.60
CA VAL A 51 4.38 -0.89 -1.21
C VAL A 51 3.38 -1.91 -1.78
N PRO A 52 2.07 -1.60 -1.80
CA PRO A 52 1.09 -2.40 -2.52
C PRO A 52 1.44 -2.56 -4.01
N ALA A 53 1.14 -3.74 -4.56
CA ALA A 53 1.45 -4.06 -5.97
C ALA A 53 0.80 -3.10 -6.98
N SER A 54 -0.35 -2.50 -6.63
CA SER A 54 -1.05 -1.51 -7.46
C SER A 54 -0.21 -0.27 -7.77
N MET A 55 0.76 0.07 -6.90
CA MET A 55 1.64 1.22 -7.07
C MET A 55 2.67 1.04 -8.19
N ARG A 56 2.85 -0.19 -8.71
CA ARG A 56 3.69 -0.45 -9.90
C ARG A 56 3.26 0.33 -11.14
N ARG A 57 2.03 0.85 -11.16
CA ARG A 57 1.50 1.71 -12.23
C ARG A 57 2.15 3.09 -12.25
N ALA A 58 2.70 3.55 -11.13
CA ALA A 58 3.51 4.76 -11.08
C ALA A 58 4.86 4.45 -11.76
N GLN A 59 4.96 4.75 -13.06
CA GLN A 59 6.18 4.54 -13.84
C GLN A 59 7.21 5.63 -13.49
N LEU A 60 8.05 5.36 -12.50
CA LEU A 60 9.21 6.19 -12.15
C LEU A 60 10.48 5.51 -12.65
N ALA A 61 11.32 6.27 -13.36
CA ALA A 61 12.42 5.72 -14.15
C ALA A 61 13.54 5.08 -13.31
N GLY A 62 13.79 5.58 -12.09
CA GLY A 62 14.81 5.05 -11.19
C GLY A 62 14.28 4.02 -10.19
N VAL A 63 13.00 3.65 -10.23
CA VAL A 63 12.41 2.69 -9.29
C VAL A 63 12.27 1.31 -9.93
N VAL A 64 12.88 0.31 -9.29
CA VAL A 64 12.71 -1.09 -9.67
C VAL A 64 11.79 -1.79 -8.66
N PHE A 65 10.62 -2.22 -9.13
CA PHE A 65 9.69 -3.01 -8.32
C PHE A 65 10.12 -4.48 -8.28
N ARG A 66 10.19 -5.07 -7.07
CA ARG A 66 10.47 -6.49 -6.84
C ARG A 66 9.30 -7.13 -6.09
N PRO A 67 8.75 -8.27 -6.56
CA PRO A 67 7.74 -9.00 -5.80
C PRO A 67 8.36 -9.59 -4.53
N LEU A 68 7.59 -9.62 -3.44
CA LEU A 68 7.96 -10.34 -2.22
C LEU A 68 7.55 -11.81 -2.36
N VAL A 69 8.39 -12.71 -1.85
CA VAL A 69 8.03 -14.12 -1.68
C VAL A 69 7.02 -14.22 -0.53
N ASP A 70 5.99 -15.04 -0.70
CA ASP A 70 4.92 -15.23 0.29
C ASP A 70 4.26 -13.91 0.75
N ALA A 71 4.13 -12.96 -0.19
CA ALA A 71 3.56 -11.65 0.07
C ALA A 71 2.14 -11.74 0.64
N THR A 72 1.88 -11.03 1.74
CA THR A 72 0.53 -10.92 2.28
C THR A 72 -0.37 -10.15 1.32
N LEU A 73 -1.54 -10.71 1.01
CA LEU A 73 -2.56 -10.03 0.22
C LEU A 73 -3.33 -9.03 1.09
N ILE A 74 -3.65 -7.90 0.50
CA ILE A 74 -4.46 -6.85 1.13
C ILE A 74 -5.72 -6.72 0.31
N GLU A 75 -6.85 -7.00 0.94
CA GLU A 75 -8.14 -6.85 0.30
C GLU A 75 -8.46 -5.36 0.13
N GLN A 76 -8.80 -4.98 -1.09
CA GLN A 76 -9.40 -3.69 -1.38
C GLN A 76 -10.91 -3.89 -1.43
N VAL A 77 -11.61 -3.28 -0.48
CA VAL A 77 -13.06 -3.39 -0.38
C VAL A 77 -13.73 -2.08 -0.73
N LEU A 78 -14.90 -2.17 -1.34
CA LEU A 78 -15.81 -1.05 -1.50
C LEU A 78 -16.85 -1.13 -0.38
N THR A 79 -17.09 0.00 0.30
CA THR A 79 -18.13 0.09 1.32
C THR A 79 -19.14 1.16 0.93
N TRP A 80 -20.40 0.92 1.25
CA TRP A 80 -21.48 1.89 1.04
C TRP A 80 -22.48 1.80 2.19
N SER A 81 -23.21 2.90 2.41
CA SER A 81 -24.30 2.90 3.39
C SER A 81 -25.41 1.95 2.94
N PRO A 82 -25.94 1.10 3.82
CA PRO A 82 -27.16 0.34 3.53
C PRO A 82 -28.36 1.22 3.16
N ALA A 83 -28.35 2.50 3.58
CA ALA A 83 -29.37 3.49 3.25
C ALA A 83 -29.06 4.30 1.98
N ASN A 84 -28.08 3.91 1.17
CA ASN A 84 -27.70 4.63 -0.04
C ASN A 84 -28.84 4.61 -1.08
N ARG A 85 -29.32 5.80 -1.47
CA ARG A 85 -30.43 6.00 -2.43
C ARG A 85 -29.97 6.32 -3.85
N ASN A 86 -28.66 6.25 -4.12
CA ASN A 86 -28.15 6.51 -5.47
C ASN A 86 -28.60 5.38 -6.42
N PRO A 87 -29.43 5.67 -7.43
CA PRO A 87 -29.93 4.65 -8.35
C PRO A 87 -28.81 3.98 -9.17
N TRP A 88 -27.64 4.61 -9.26
CA TRP A 88 -26.48 4.08 -9.97
C TRP A 88 -25.66 3.08 -9.17
N LEU A 89 -25.91 2.92 -7.86
CA LEU A 89 -25.12 1.98 -7.04
C LEU A 89 -25.22 0.55 -7.58
N ALA A 90 -26.41 0.07 -7.90
CA ALA A 90 -26.59 -1.28 -8.45
C ALA A 90 -25.82 -1.45 -9.78
N ARG A 91 -25.89 -0.46 -10.67
CA ARG A 91 -25.16 -0.46 -11.95
C ARG A 91 -23.66 -0.37 -11.77
N PHE A 92 -23.18 0.38 -10.79
CA PHE A 92 -21.76 0.48 -10.49
C PHE A 92 -21.20 -0.85 -9.96
N LEU A 93 -21.96 -1.56 -9.13
CA LEU A 93 -21.58 -2.88 -8.62
C LEU A 93 -21.54 -3.96 -9.71
N GLU A 94 -22.28 -3.81 -10.81
CA GLU A 94 -22.18 -4.69 -11.98
C GLU A 94 -20.87 -4.50 -12.78
N LEU A 95 -20.16 -3.38 -12.57
CA LEU A 95 -18.89 -3.06 -13.25
C LEU A 95 -17.64 -3.46 -12.45
N ALA A 96 -17.83 -3.79 -11.17
CA ALA A 96 -16.76 -4.22 -10.27
C ALA A 96 -16.45 -5.71 -10.47
#